data_AF-A0A6N6P4M4-F1
#
_entry.id   AF-A0A6N6P4M4-F1
#
_cell.length_a   1.000
_cell.length_b   1.000
_cell.length_c   1.000
_cell.angle_alpha   90.00
_cell.angle_beta   90.00
_cell.angle_gamma   90.00
#
_symmetry.space_group_name_H-M   'P 1'
#
loop_
_entity.id
_entity.type
_entity.pdbx_description
1 polymer ?
#
loop_
_entity_poly.entity_id
_entity_poly.type
_entity_poly.pdbx_seq_one_letter_code
_entity_poly.pdbx_strand_id
1 'polypeptide(L)'
;MNKKFIPLLALAFLGLQGLSTAAESVIIAKVGDTEVKADDIKPLLEKLSPRDQLALSKDPAALNEYVRTLIVQQLLFKEALSKKWEQQPQIVAQLERLRQQAITQSYLQELATPPQDYPSSADIQAAYDLLKKNNALQVPKQY
;
A
#
# COMPACT_ATOMS: atom_id res chain seq x y z
N MET A 1 22.89 56.72 -8.61
CA MET A 1 23.56 57.16 -7.37
C MET A 1 22.89 56.36 -6.26
N ASN A 2 23.36 55.25 -5.68
CA ASN A 2 24.69 54.62 -5.48
C ASN A 2 24.45 53.09 -5.44
N LYS A 3 25.02 52.28 -6.36
CA LYS A 3 26.30 51.55 -6.31
C LYS A 3 26.44 50.47 -5.22
N LYS A 4 26.32 49.22 -5.68
CA LYS A 4 27.17 48.01 -5.45
C LYS A 4 27.07 47.28 -4.10
N PHE A 5 26.74 45.96 -4.13
CA PHE A 5 27.67 44.83 -3.93
C PHE A 5 26.91 43.50 -3.71
N ILE A 6 27.00 42.59 -4.69
CA ILE A 6 26.85 41.12 -4.59
C ILE A 6 28.31 40.63 -4.76
N PRO A 7 28.90 39.62 -4.04
CA PRO A 7 28.40 38.23 -4.05
C PRO A 7 28.77 37.31 -2.84
N LEU A 8 28.32 36.05 -2.97
CA LEU A 8 29.02 34.81 -2.59
C LEU A 8 28.65 34.12 -1.24
N LEU A 9 27.91 33.02 -1.39
CA LEU A 9 28.22 31.68 -0.88
C LEU A 9 28.81 31.57 0.55
N ALA A 10 28.00 31.13 1.50
CA ALA A 10 28.47 30.51 2.73
C ALA A 10 27.67 29.22 2.98
N LEU A 11 28.24 28.12 2.47
CA LEU A 11 27.98 26.76 2.92
C LEU A 11 28.52 26.69 4.36
N ALA A 12 27.64 26.69 5.37
CA ALA A 12 28.03 26.48 6.76
C ALA A 12 27.54 25.11 7.21
N PHE A 13 28.45 24.14 7.15
CA PHE A 13 28.34 22.87 7.85
C PHE A 13 29.00 23.04 9.23
N LEU A 14 28.49 22.28 10.21
CA LEU A 14 29.03 22.01 11.56
C LEU A 14 28.56 22.90 12.73
N GLY A 15 27.74 22.29 13.60
CA GLY A 15 27.45 22.74 14.96
C GLY A 15 26.66 21.66 15.71
N LEU A 16 27.34 20.94 16.60
CA LEU A 16 26.92 19.73 17.32
C LEU A 16 26.01 20.06 18.53
N GLN A 17 25.10 19.11 18.84
CA GLN A 17 24.42 18.86 20.13
C GLN A 17 23.14 19.66 20.47
N GLY A 18 22.01 18.92 20.56
CA GLY A 18 20.83 19.38 21.31
C GLY A 18 19.51 18.74 20.87
N LEU A 19 19.15 17.63 21.49
CA LEU A 19 17.78 17.06 21.64
C LEU A 19 16.84 17.10 20.41
N SER A 20 16.71 15.97 19.72
CA SER A 20 15.39 15.33 19.58
C SER A 20 15.53 13.92 19.02
N THR A 21 15.26 12.90 19.82
CA THR A 21 14.87 11.56 19.36
C THR A 21 13.37 11.58 19.00
N ALA A 22 12.98 12.53 18.14
CA ALA A 22 11.87 12.29 17.24
C ALA A 22 12.52 11.63 16.03
N ALA A 23 12.06 10.45 15.62
CA ALA A 23 12.46 9.90 14.33
C ALA A 23 12.17 10.97 13.26
N GLU A 24 13.20 11.69 12.82
CA GLU A 24 13.07 12.70 11.78
C GLU A 24 12.71 11.92 10.52
N SER A 25 11.41 11.86 10.27
CA SER A 25 10.83 11.28 9.08
C SER A 25 11.49 11.94 7.87
N VAL A 26 12.38 11.21 7.18
CA VAL A 26 13.17 11.73 6.08
C VAL A 26 12.23 12.22 4.97
N ILE A 27 12.33 13.49 4.60
CA ILE A 27 11.57 14.06 3.46
C ILE A 27 12.22 13.53 2.18
N ILE A 28 11.45 12.77 1.41
CA ILE A 28 11.92 12.13 0.18
C ILE A 28 11.47 12.88 -1.08
N ALA A 29 10.47 13.75 -0.96
CA ALA A 29 10.05 14.67 -2.01
C ALA A 29 9.29 15.87 -1.46
N LYS A 30 9.37 17.00 -2.16
CA LYS A 30 8.62 18.22 -1.89
C LYS A 30 8.18 18.86 -3.20
N VAL A 31 6.92 19.30 -3.28
CA VAL A 31 6.41 20.10 -4.38
C VAL A 31 5.56 21.23 -3.81
N GLY A 32 5.97 22.48 -4.07
CA GLY A 32 5.37 23.65 -3.43
C GLY A 32 5.50 23.58 -1.91
N ASP A 33 4.36 23.67 -1.22
CA ASP A 33 4.26 23.55 0.24
C ASP A 33 3.95 22.12 0.72
N THR A 34 3.79 21.17 -0.20
CA THR A 34 3.45 19.78 0.13
C THR A 34 4.70 18.91 0.20
N GLU A 35 4.88 18.24 1.33
CA GLU A 35 6.03 17.36 1.60
C GLU A 35 5.58 15.89 1.72
N VAL A 36 6.36 14.98 1.14
CA VAL A 36 6.18 13.53 1.21
C VAL A 36 7.33 12.93 1.99
N LYS A 37 7.02 12.17 3.04
CA LYS A 37 7.98 11.56 3.96
C LYS A 37 8.20 10.10 3.62
N ALA A 38 9.36 9.56 3.98
CA ALA A 38 9.67 8.14 3.82
C ALA A 38 8.64 7.24 4.51
N ASP A 39 8.13 7.67 5.67
CA ASP A 39 7.15 6.93 6.46
C ASP A 39 5.75 6.95 5.84
N ASP A 40 5.47 7.85 4.88
CA ASP A 40 4.24 7.80 4.08
C ASP A 40 4.31 6.67 3.03
N ILE A 41 5.50 6.36 2.51
CA ILE A 41 5.69 5.42 1.37
C ILE A 41 5.99 3.99 1.82
N LYS A 42 6.76 3.80 2.90
CA LYS A 42 7.03 2.46 3.46
C LYS A 42 5.77 1.59 3.65
N PRO A 43 4.69 2.05 4.30
CA PRO A 43 3.49 1.23 4.48
C PRO A 43 2.75 0.93 3.17
N LEU A 44 2.90 1.77 2.14
CA LEU A 44 2.35 1.52 0.81
C LEU A 44 3.10 0.39 0.10
N LEU A 45 4.42 0.30 0.30
CA LEU A 45 5.25 -0.81 -0.19
C LEU A 45 4.97 -2.11 0.56
N GLU A 46 4.75 -2.05 1.88
CA GLU A 46 4.44 -3.24 2.71
C GLU A 46 3.08 -3.87 2.38
N LYS A 47 2.12 -3.08 1.88
CA LYS A 47 0.81 -3.57 1.43
C LYS A 47 0.85 -4.32 0.09
N LEU A 48 1.99 -4.33 -0.60
CA LEU A 48 2.15 -5.08 -1.84
C LEU A 48 2.09 -6.59 -1.60
N SER A 49 1.69 -7.34 -2.63
CA SER A 49 1.74 -8.80 -2.55
C SER A 49 3.19 -9.29 -2.38
N PRO A 50 3.43 -10.43 -1.71
CA PRO A 50 4.78 -10.98 -1.56
C PRO A 50 5.50 -11.19 -2.89
N ARG A 51 4.73 -11.50 -3.95
CA ARG A 51 5.25 -11.65 -5.31
C ARG A 51 5.82 -10.34 -5.84
N ASP A 52 5.11 -9.24 -5.66
CA ASP A 52 5.51 -7.94 -6.18
C ASP A 52 6.69 -7.38 -5.39
N GLN A 53 6.69 -7.57 -4.06
CA GLN A 53 7.84 -7.22 -3.21
C GLN A 53 9.12 -7.95 -3.66
N LEU A 54 9.02 -9.24 -3.99
CA LEU A 54 10.16 -10.03 -4.49
C LEU A 54 10.59 -9.63 -5.91
N ALA A 55 9.68 -9.14 -6.75
CA ALA A 55 10.04 -8.64 -8.08
C ALA A 55 10.79 -7.31 -7.97
N LEU A 56 10.30 -6.39 -7.15
CA LEU A 56 10.91 -5.07 -6.95
C LEU A 56 12.25 -5.15 -6.19
N SER A 57 12.45 -6.13 -5.30
CA SER A 57 13.73 -6.30 -4.59
C SER A 57 14.86 -6.81 -5.49
N LYS A 58 14.53 -7.45 -6.61
CA LYS A 58 15.52 -7.97 -7.58
C LYS A 58 15.98 -6.92 -8.58
N ASP A 59 15.18 -5.87 -8.78
CA ASP A 59 15.48 -4.79 -9.74
C ASP A 59 15.39 -3.41 -9.06
N PRO A 60 16.53 -2.82 -8.67
CA PRO A 60 16.58 -1.49 -8.07
C PRO A 60 16.03 -0.38 -8.98
N ALA A 61 16.10 -0.53 -10.30
CA ALA A 61 15.59 0.47 -11.23
C ALA A 61 14.05 0.45 -11.23
N ALA A 62 13.45 -0.74 -11.30
CA ALA A 62 12.00 -0.93 -11.19
C ALA A 62 11.45 -0.43 -9.84
N LEU A 63 12.18 -0.69 -8.74
CA LEU A 63 11.80 -0.17 -7.42
C LEU A 63 11.79 1.37 -7.41
N ASN A 64 12.82 2.02 -7.95
CA ASN A 64 12.91 3.47 -7.99
C ASN A 64 11.79 4.11 -8.83
N GLU A 65 11.44 3.52 -9.97
CA GLU A 65 10.32 3.97 -10.79
C GLU A 65 8.97 3.83 -10.05
N TYR A 66 8.79 2.70 -9.37
CA TYR A 66 7.58 2.47 -8.57
C TYR A 66 7.47 3.46 -7.40
N VAL A 67 8.55 3.68 -6.65
CA VAL A 67 8.58 4.66 -5.55
C VAL A 67 8.29 6.08 -6.06
N ARG A 68 8.85 6.49 -7.21
CA ARG A 68 8.52 7.79 -7.82
C ARG A 68 7.04 7.90 -8.14
N THR A 69 6.44 6.84 -8.66
CA THR A 69 5.00 6.79 -8.95
C THR A 69 4.18 6.95 -7.66
N LEU A 70 4.56 6.25 -6.58
CA LEU A 70 3.91 6.39 -5.28
C LEU A 70 4.03 7.81 -4.70
N ILE A 71 5.20 8.43 -4.82
CA ILE A 71 5.42 9.82 -4.39
C ILE A 71 4.45 10.77 -5.11
N VAL A 72 4.31 10.62 -6.44
CA VAL A 72 3.39 11.45 -7.24
C VAL A 72 1.94 11.26 -6.80
N GLN A 73 1.51 10.01 -6.59
CA GLN A 73 0.16 9.71 -6.09
C GLN A 73 -0.08 10.31 -4.70
N GLN A 74 0.88 10.15 -3.79
CA GLN A 74 0.80 10.68 -2.43
C GLN A 74 0.74 12.20 -2.41
N LEU A 75 1.49 12.86 -3.30
CA LEU A 75 1.48 14.29 -3.45
C LEU A 75 0.12 14.80 -3.92
N LEU A 76 -0.44 14.19 -4.97
CA LEU A 76 -1.78 14.52 -5.48
C LEU A 76 -2.86 14.31 -4.41
N PHE A 77 -2.75 13.23 -3.63
CA PHE A 77 -3.66 12.97 -2.52
C PHE A 77 -3.58 14.07 -1.45
N LYS A 78 -2.37 14.47 -1.03
CA LYS A 78 -2.20 15.56 -0.05
C LYS A 78 -2.71 16.91 -0.57
N GLU A 79 -2.55 17.18 -1.87
CA GLU A 79 -3.11 18.37 -2.52
C GLU A 79 -4.65 18.32 -2.57
N ALA A 80 -5.26 17.15 -2.77
CA ALA A 80 -6.70 17.00 -2.64
C ALA A 80 -7.18 17.27 -1.20
N LEU A 81 -6.46 16.77 -0.19
CA LEU A 81 -6.76 17.03 1.21
C LEU A 81 -6.68 18.51 1.56
N SER A 82 -5.65 19.23 1.09
CA SER A 82 -5.49 20.67 1.31
C SER A 82 -6.67 21.46 0.74
N LYS A 83 -7.24 20.99 -0.38
CA LYS A 83 -8.46 21.52 -1.02
C LYS A 83 -9.76 21.01 -0.40
N LYS A 84 -9.71 20.25 0.70
CA LYS A 84 -10.87 19.69 1.41
C LYS A 84 -11.75 18.84 0.50
N TRP A 85 -11.15 18.10 -0.44
CA TRP A 85 -11.91 17.29 -1.39
C TRP A 85 -12.76 16.21 -0.71
N GLU A 86 -12.27 15.67 0.41
CA GLU A 86 -13.00 14.71 1.24
C GLU A 86 -14.26 15.27 1.90
N GLN A 87 -14.40 16.60 2.03
CA GLN A 87 -15.59 17.24 2.60
C GLN A 87 -16.71 17.44 1.58
N GLN A 88 -16.45 17.16 0.29
CA GLN A 88 -17.48 17.27 -0.73
C GLN A 88 -18.57 16.21 -0.50
N PRO A 89 -19.86 16.56 -0.57
CA PRO A 89 -20.95 15.66 -0.21
C PRO A 89 -20.94 14.37 -1.05
N GLN A 90 -20.55 14.47 -2.31
CA GLN A 90 -20.38 13.33 -3.22
C GLN A 90 -19.27 12.35 -2.77
N ILE A 91 -18.15 12.87 -2.28
CA ILE A 91 -17.02 12.05 -1.82
C ILE A 91 -17.33 11.42 -0.47
N VAL A 92 -17.94 12.19 0.46
CA VAL A 92 -18.41 11.67 1.75
C VAL A 92 -19.39 10.51 1.55
N ALA A 93 -20.40 10.68 0.69
CA ALA A 93 -21.38 9.62 0.43
C ALA A 93 -20.75 8.39 -0.24
N GLN A 94 -19.71 8.56 -1.07
CA GLN A 94 -18.95 7.45 -1.63
C GLN A 94 -18.12 6.72 -0.57
N LEU A 95 -17.44 7.47 0.30
CA LEU A 95 -16.59 6.92 1.35
C LEU A 95 -17.41 6.13 2.38
N GLU A 96 -18.58 6.62 2.77
CA GLU A 96 -19.50 5.90 3.67
C GLU A 96 -19.97 4.57 3.07
N ARG A 97 -20.28 4.54 1.76
CA ARG A 97 -20.64 3.29 1.08
C ARG A 97 -19.48 2.29 1.06
N LEU A 98 -18.27 2.74 0.74
CA LEU A 98 -17.07 1.88 0.75
C LEU A 98 -16.80 1.33 2.16
N ARG A 99 -16.97 2.16 3.19
CA ARG A 99 -16.83 1.76 4.60
C ARG A 99 -17.83 0.67 4.97
N GLN A 100 -19.11 0.84 4.64
CA GLN A 100 -20.15 -0.16 4.90
C GLN A 100 -19.87 -1.49 4.18
N GLN A 101 -19.44 -1.42 2.92
CA GLN A 101 -19.09 -2.60 2.13
C GLN A 101 -17.90 -3.36 2.74
N ALA A 102 -16.83 -2.65 3.10
CA ALA A 102 -15.64 -3.25 3.69
C ALA A 102 -15.96 -3.97 5.01
N ILE A 103 -16.76 -3.35 5.89
CA ILE A 103 -17.18 -3.96 7.16
C ILE A 103 -18.03 -5.21 6.90
N THR A 104 -19.02 -5.11 6.02
CA THR A 104 -19.91 -6.23 5.70
C THR A 104 -19.14 -7.41 5.12
N GLN A 105 -18.23 -7.15 4.18
CA GLN A 105 -17.40 -8.19 3.59
C GLN A 105 -16.45 -8.82 4.61
N SER A 106 -15.80 -8.01 5.46
CA SER A 106 -14.93 -8.51 6.51
C SER A 106 -15.68 -9.41 7.49
N TYR A 107 -16.90 -9.04 7.87
CA TYR A 107 -17.74 -9.83 8.77
C TYR A 107 -18.17 -11.16 8.13
N LEU A 108 -18.58 -11.13 6.86
CA LEU A 108 -18.91 -12.35 6.12
C LEU A 108 -17.69 -13.27 5.95
N GLN A 109 -16.51 -12.71 5.70
CA GLN A 109 -15.26 -13.47 5.59
C GLN A 109 -14.94 -14.21 6.90
N GLU A 110 -15.09 -13.53 8.03
CA GLU A 110 -14.87 -14.12 9.35
C GLU A 110 -15.86 -15.25 9.64
N LEU A 111 -17.16 -15.04 9.35
CA LEU A 111 -18.19 -16.06 9.51
C LEU A 111 -18.02 -17.26 8.56
N ALA A 112 -17.57 -17.01 7.33
CA ALA A 112 -17.38 -18.04 6.31
C ALA A 112 -16.05 -18.79 6.45
N THR A 113 -15.18 -18.37 7.38
CA THR A 113 -13.91 -19.07 7.63
C THR A 113 -14.23 -20.43 8.25
N PRO A 114 -14.01 -21.54 7.53
CA PRO A 114 -14.30 -22.86 8.07
C PRO A 114 -13.42 -23.12 9.30
N PRO A 115 -13.88 -23.92 10.28
CA PRO A 115 -13.05 -24.36 11.38
C PRO A 115 -11.74 -24.97 10.88
N GLN A 116 -10.64 -24.85 11.64
CA GLN A 116 -9.33 -25.38 11.23
C GLN A 116 -9.36 -26.88 10.90
N ASP A 117 -10.28 -27.63 11.52
CA ASP A 117 -10.43 -29.07 11.33
C ASP A 117 -11.32 -29.44 10.12
N TYR A 118 -11.79 -28.46 9.33
CA TYR A 118 -12.59 -28.69 8.14
C TYR A 118 -11.80 -28.47 6.83
N PRO A 119 -11.96 -29.35 5.84
CA PRO A 119 -12.70 -30.61 5.90
C PRO A 119 -11.93 -31.69 6.68
N SER A 120 -12.65 -32.52 7.42
CA SER A 120 -12.02 -33.63 8.14
C SER A 120 -11.59 -34.73 7.17
N SER A 121 -10.67 -35.62 7.59
CA SER A 121 -10.25 -36.77 6.77
C SER A 121 -11.43 -37.67 6.38
N ALA A 122 -12.43 -37.80 7.24
CA ALA A 122 -13.66 -38.55 6.95
C ALA A 122 -14.50 -37.88 5.86
N ASP A 123 -14.62 -36.54 5.88
CA ASP A 123 -15.35 -35.78 4.85
C ASP A 123 -14.66 -35.89 3.48
N ILE A 124 -13.31 -35.85 3.48
CA ILE A 124 -12.51 -36.03 2.27
C ILE A 124 -12.73 -37.44 1.69
N GLN A 125 -12.69 -38.48 2.52
CA GLN A 125 -12.90 -39.85 2.08
C GLN A 125 -14.32 -40.06 1.54
N ALA A 126 -15.33 -39.54 2.24
CA ALA A 126 -16.73 -39.62 1.80
C ALA A 126 -16.94 -38.89 0.46
N ALA A 127 -16.36 -37.69 0.29
CA ALA A 127 -16.40 -36.97 -0.97
C ALA A 127 -15.70 -37.73 -2.11
N TYR A 128 -14.52 -38.32 -1.84
CA TYR A 128 -13.80 -39.14 -2.80
C TYR A 128 -14.61 -40.36 -3.25
N ASP A 129 -15.20 -41.10 -2.30
CA ASP A 129 -16.01 -42.29 -2.60
C ASP A 129 -17.28 -41.95 -3.40
N LEU A 130 -17.91 -40.79 -3.13
CA LEU A 130 -19.02 -40.28 -3.94
C LEU A 130 -18.59 -39.94 -5.37
N LEU A 131 -17.48 -39.22 -5.55
CA LEU A 131 -16.97 -38.85 -6.86
C LEU A 131 -16.52 -40.06 -7.68
N LYS A 132 -15.96 -41.08 -7.01
CA LYS A 132 -15.62 -42.38 -7.62
C LYS A 132 -16.87 -43.13 -8.10
N LYS A 133 -17.92 -43.21 -7.27
CA LYS A 133 -19.20 -43.85 -7.65
C LYS A 133 -19.85 -43.17 -8.86
N ASN A 134 -19.72 -41.85 -8.94
CA ASN A 134 -20.31 -41.06 -10.02
C ASN A 134 -19.44 -40.98 -11.29
N ASN A 135 -18.34 -41.75 -11.36
CA ASN A 135 -17.38 -41.72 -12.48
C ASN A 135 -16.87 -40.30 -12.83
N ALA A 136 -16.87 -39.37 -11.87
CA ALA A 136 -16.45 -37.99 -12.08
C ALA A 136 -14.91 -37.83 -12.08
N LEU A 137 -14.19 -38.81 -11.53
CA LEU A 137 -12.73 -38.84 -11.45
C LEU A 137 -12.13 -39.60 -12.64
N GLN A 138 -12.28 -39.07 -13.85
CA GLN A 138 -11.69 -39.65 -15.06
C GLN A 138 -10.58 -38.77 -15.62
N VAL A 139 -9.48 -39.39 -16.02
CA VAL A 139 -8.39 -38.73 -16.74
C VAL A 139 -8.76 -38.72 -18.24
N PRO A 140 -8.64 -37.58 -18.95
CA PRO A 140 -8.91 -37.54 -20.38
C PRO A 140 -7.99 -38.50 -21.13
N LYS A 141 -8.57 -39.35 -21.99
CA LYS A 141 -7.82 -40.27 -22.85
C LYS A 141 -7.07 -39.44 -23.90
N GLN A 142 -5.75 -39.48 -23.85
CA GLN A 142 -4.92 -38.99 -24.95
C GLN A 142 -4.93 -40.03 -26.07
N TYR A 143 -5.23 -39.60 -27.30
CA TYR A 143 -5.20 -40.40 -28.52
C TYR A 143 -3.97 -40.03 -29.34
#